data_AF-A0A0S8GP39-F1
#
_entry.id   AF-A0A0S8GP39-F1
#
_cell.length_a   1.000
_cell.length_b   1.000
_cell.length_c   1.000
_cell.angle_alpha   90.00
_cell.angle_beta   90.00
_cell.angle_gamma   90.00
#
_symmetry.space_group_name_H-M   'P 1'
#
loop_
_entity.id
_entity.type
_entity.pdbx_description
1 polymer ?
#
loop_
_entity_poly.entity_id
_entity_poly.type
_entity_poly.pdbx_seq_one_letter_code
_entity_poly.pdbx_strand_id
1 'polypeptide(L)'
;MPDFNLPLPQLIAVAVLPILFAITVHEVAHGWVAKQFGDLTAARLGRLTLNPLKHIDPVGTVLVPALLLLLKSGFLFGWARPVPVSFENLRNPKRDMIFVAAAGPAANLLMAIFWGMIVKLSTFLPDTLRWVAEPLMYMGWIG
;
A
#
# COMPACT_ATOMS: atom_id res chain seq x y z
N MET A 1 12.19 16.71 7.26
CA MET A 1 11.41 15.55 7.69
C MET A 1 10.69 15.94 8.97
N PRO A 2 9.38 15.68 9.10
CA PRO A 2 8.67 15.99 10.33
C PRO A 2 9.12 15.07 11.45
N ASP A 3 9.15 15.59 12.68
CA ASP A 3 9.37 14.75 13.85
C ASP A 3 8.10 13.93 14.11
N PHE A 4 8.22 12.60 14.04
CA PHE A 4 7.12 11.66 14.28
C PHE A 4 6.84 11.45 15.78
N ASN A 5 6.82 12.53 16.54
CA ASN A 5 6.48 12.52 17.97
C ASN A 5 4.96 12.65 18.17
N LEU A 6 4.19 11.83 17.43
CA LEU A 6 2.74 11.81 17.51
C LEU A 6 2.26 10.80 18.56
N PRO A 7 1.23 11.11 19.35
CA PRO A 7 0.50 10.10 20.11
C PRO A 7 0.07 8.94 19.20
N LEU A 8 0.12 7.71 19.72
CA LEU A 8 -0.18 6.49 18.95
C LEU A 8 -1.47 6.58 18.11
N PRO A 9 -2.60 7.11 18.61
CA PRO A 9 -3.82 7.22 17.80
C PRO A 9 -3.65 8.13 16.56
N GLN A 10 -2.91 9.23 16.70
CA GLN A 10 -2.65 10.16 15.59
C GLN A 10 -1.70 9.53 14.58
N LEU A 11 -0.64 8.86 15.05
CA LEU A 11 0.28 8.13 14.18
C LEU A 11 -0.46 7.08 13.35
N ILE A 12 -1.34 6.29 13.97
CA ILE A 12 -2.17 5.30 13.26
C ILE A 12 -3.06 5.99 12.23
N ALA A 13 -3.71 7.10 12.58
CA ALA A 13 -4.61 7.82 11.68
C ALA A 13 -3.91 8.36 10.42
N VAL A 14 -2.68 8.87 10.55
CA VAL A 14 -1.91 9.36 9.39
C VAL A 14 -1.19 8.23 8.63
N ALA A 15 -0.89 7.10 9.28
CA ALA A 15 -0.19 5.99 8.65
C ALA A 15 -1.12 5.04 7.87
N VAL A 16 -2.36 4.85 8.35
CA VAL A 16 -3.25 3.81 7.84
C VAL A 16 -3.56 3.97 6.36
N LEU A 17 -3.83 5.20 5.91
CA LEU A 17 -4.17 5.45 4.52
C LEU A 17 -3.00 5.16 3.58
N PRO A 18 -1.81 5.79 3.72
CA PRO A 18 -0.65 5.48 2.89
C PRO A 18 -0.30 4.00 2.84
N ILE A 19 -0.31 3.31 3.99
CA ILE A 19 0.01 1.88 4.07
C ILE A 19 -1.02 1.03 3.33
N LEU A 20 -2.32 1.29 3.52
CA LEU A 20 -3.37 0.55 2.82
C LEU A 20 -3.31 0.79 1.31
N PHE A 21 -3.07 2.01 0.86
CA PHE A 21 -2.88 2.30 -0.56
C PHE A 21 -1.64 1.59 -1.11
N ALA A 22 -0.51 1.67 -0.40
CA ALA A 22 0.74 1.02 -0.79
C ALA A 22 0.53 -0.48 -1.04
N ILE A 23 -0.13 -1.19 -0.12
CA ILE A 23 -0.38 -2.62 -0.26
C ILE A 23 -1.43 -2.91 -1.35
N THR A 24 -2.57 -2.21 -1.34
CA THR A 24 -3.68 -2.54 -2.24
C THR A 24 -3.35 -2.25 -3.69
N VAL A 25 -2.79 -1.08 -3.99
CA VAL A 25 -2.45 -0.70 -5.36
C VAL A 25 -1.33 -1.59 -5.90
N HIS A 26 -0.37 -1.98 -5.04
CA HIS A 26 0.69 -2.94 -5.40
C HIS A 26 0.12 -4.29 -5.84
N GLU A 27 -0.73 -4.89 -5.01
CA GLU A 27 -1.34 -6.19 -5.28
C GLU A 27 -2.28 -6.15 -6.49
N VAL A 28 -3.08 -5.08 -6.60
CA VAL A 28 -3.96 -4.88 -7.76
C VAL A 28 -3.15 -4.65 -9.03
N ALA A 29 -1.99 -4.00 -8.96
CA ALA A 29 -1.11 -3.83 -10.12
C ALA A 29 -0.59 -5.18 -10.64
N HIS A 30 -0.15 -6.08 -9.77
CA HIS A 30 0.22 -7.45 -10.15
C HIS A 30 -0.92 -8.15 -10.91
N GLY A 31 -2.11 -8.19 -10.30
CA GLY A 31 -3.26 -8.84 -10.93
C GLY A 31 -3.75 -8.14 -12.20
N TRP A 32 -3.66 -6.81 -12.27
CA TRP A 32 -4.07 -6.05 -13.45
C TRP A 32 -3.15 -6.32 -14.63
N VAL A 33 -1.83 -6.35 -14.41
CA VAL A 33 -0.86 -6.70 -15.45
C VAL A 33 -1.01 -8.17 -15.85
N ALA A 34 -1.20 -9.09 -14.90
CA ALA A 34 -1.46 -10.51 -15.19
C ALA A 34 -2.70 -10.68 -16.09
N LYS A 35 -3.76 -9.91 -15.83
CA LYS A 35 -4.97 -9.86 -16.67
C LYS A 35 -4.66 -9.43 -18.11
N GLN A 36 -3.79 -8.43 -18.31
CA GLN A 36 -3.42 -7.99 -19.66
C GLN A 36 -2.66 -9.10 -20.44
N PHE A 37 -1.93 -9.94 -19.72
CA PHE A 37 -1.19 -11.08 -20.28
C PHE A 37 -2.00 -12.38 -20.37
N GLY A 38 -3.29 -12.36 -20.02
CA GLY A 38 -4.23 -13.49 -20.21
C GLY A 38 -4.70 -14.17 -18.92
N ASP A 39 -4.07 -13.89 -17.78
CA ASP A 39 -4.48 -14.49 -16.51
C ASP A 39 -5.67 -13.75 -15.87
N LEU A 40 -6.86 -14.32 -16.05
CA LEU A 40 -8.10 -13.77 -15.49
C LEU A 40 -8.36 -14.21 -14.04
N THR A 41 -7.47 -14.96 -13.38
CA THR A 41 -7.70 -15.57 -12.06
C THR A 41 -8.10 -14.53 -11.00
N ALA A 42 -7.27 -13.51 -10.80
CA ALA A 42 -7.54 -12.42 -9.87
C ALA A 42 -8.86 -11.68 -10.18
N ALA A 43 -9.15 -11.47 -11.46
CA ALA A 43 -10.35 -10.78 -11.91
C ALA A 43 -11.61 -11.60 -11.62
N ARG A 44 -11.60 -12.90 -11.94
CA ARG A 44 -12.72 -13.83 -11.70
C ARG A 44 -13.00 -14.04 -10.22
N LEU A 45 -11.96 -14.01 -9.38
CA LEU A 45 -12.09 -14.06 -7.92
C LEU A 45 -12.54 -12.71 -7.31
N GLY A 46 -12.78 -11.68 -8.13
CA GLY A 46 -13.21 -10.35 -7.65
C GLY A 46 -12.16 -9.65 -6.79
N ARG A 47 -10.88 -9.98 -6.98
CA ARG A 47 -9.74 -9.46 -6.22
C ARG A 47 -9.07 -8.25 -6.86
N LEU A 48 -9.36 -7.94 -8.12
CA LEU A 48 -8.97 -6.67 -8.75
C LEU A 48 -9.86 -5.53 -8.24
N THR A 49 -9.64 -5.08 -7.01
CA THR A 49 -10.42 -4.02 -6.37
C THR A 49 -9.55 -3.17 -5.47
N LEU A 50 -9.80 -1.86 -5.43
CA LEU A 50 -9.14 -0.96 -4.48
C LEU A 50 -9.76 -1.02 -3.08
N ASN A 51 -10.63 -1.99 -2.80
CA ASN A 51 -11.12 -2.23 -1.45
C ASN A 51 -10.03 -2.94 -0.61
N PRO A 52 -9.44 -2.27 0.40
CA PRO A 52 -8.38 -2.85 1.23
C PRO A 52 -8.84 -4.07 2.00
N LEU A 53 -10.12 -4.14 2.37
CA LEU A 53 -10.66 -5.26 3.14
C LEU A 53 -10.52 -6.61 2.41
N LYS A 54 -10.44 -6.61 1.08
CA LYS A 54 -10.22 -7.83 0.30
C LYS A 54 -8.76 -8.29 0.25
N HIS A 55 -7.84 -7.42 0.67
CA HIS A 55 -6.39 -7.64 0.67
C HIS A 55 -5.82 -7.81 2.08
N ILE A 56 -6.62 -7.57 3.11
CA ILE A 56 -6.22 -7.75 4.51
C ILE A 56 -6.21 -9.23 4.88
N ASP A 57 -5.14 -9.65 5.55
CA ASP A 57 -5.10 -10.90 6.30
C ASP A 57 -5.37 -10.59 7.78
N PRO A 58 -6.45 -11.08 8.40
CA PRO A 58 -6.76 -10.77 9.80
C PRO A 58 -5.64 -11.13 10.78
N VAL A 59 -4.87 -12.18 10.48
CA VAL A 59 -3.75 -12.59 11.33
C VAL A 59 -2.53 -11.73 11.01
N GLY A 60 -2.12 -11.70 9.74
CA GLY A 60 -0.90 -11.04 9.31
C GLY A 60 -0.93 -9.52 9.40
N THR A 61 -2.08 -8.89 9.12
CA THR A 61 -2.23 -7.44 9.06
C THR A 61 -2.71 -6.82 10.37
N VAL A 62 -3.40 -7.59 11.24
CA VAL A 62 -3.98 -7.06 12.49
C VAL A 62 -3.38 -7.72 13.72
N LEU A 63 -3.49 -9.05 13.83
CA LEU A 63 -3.11 -9.76 15.05
C LEU A 63 -1.60 -9.71 15.32
N VAL A 64 -0.78 -9.93 14.30
CA VAL A 64 0.69 -9.93 14.44
C VAL A 64 1.21 -8.53 14.81
N PRO A 65 0.86 -7.43 14.10
CA PRO A 65 1.25 -6.09 14.52
C PRO A 65 0.76 -5.71 15.92
N ALA A 66 -0.48 -6.06 16.28
CA ALA A 66 -1.03 -5.77 17.60
C ALA A 66 -0.26 -6.48 18.72
N LEU A 67 0.09 -7.76 18.52
CA LEU A 67 0.89 -8.51 19.49
C LEU A 67 2.30 -7.94 19.62
N LEU A 68 2.95 -7.58 18.51
CA LEU A 68 4.29 -6.96 18.54
C LEU A 68 4.29 -5.61 19.28
N LEU A 69 3.24 -4.81 19.11
CA LEU A 69 3.03 -3.58 19.87
C LEU A 69 2.86 -3.84 21.37
N LEU A 70 2.04 -4.84 21.74
CA LEU A 70 1.82 -5.22 23.14
C LEU A 70 3.11 -5.73 23.81
N LEU A 71 3.91 -6.49 23.07
CA LEU A 71 5.18 -7.05 23.53
C LEU A 71 6.33 -6.04 23.51
N LYS A 72 6.11 -4.82 23.00
CA LYS A 72 7.15 -3.78 22.83
C LYS A 72 8.40 -4.32 22.13
N SER A 73 8.22 -5.16 21.11
CA SER A 73 9.30 -5.89 20.42
C SER A 73 10.34 -4.97 19.76
N GLY A 74 10.05 -3.68 19.60
CA GLY A 74 10.91 -2.71 18.90
C GLY A 74 10.83 -2.80 17.38
N PHE A 75 10.10 -3.77 16.82
CA PHE A 75 9.87 -3.90 15.39
C PHE A 75 8.40 -4.26 15.10
N LEU A 76 7.83 -3.63 14.08
CA LEU A 76 6.50 -3.93 13.56
C LEU A 76 6.65 -4.75 12.27
N PHE A 77 5.96 -5.88 12.21
CA PHE A 77 5.92 -6.73 11.03
C PHE A 77 4.50 -7.23 10.79
N GLY A 78 4.14 -7.40 9.53
CA GLY A 78 2.86 -7.94 9.11
C GLY A 78 2.86 -8.22 7.62
N TRP A 79 1.88 -9.00 7.16
CA TRP A 79 1.68 -9.30 5.75
C TRP A 79 0.22 -9.14 5.35
N ALA A 80 0.02 -8.91 4.06
CA ALA A 80 -1.29 -8.84 3.42
C ALA A 80 -1.62 -10.17 2.72
N ARG A 81 -2.88 -10.34 2.33
CA ARG A 81 -3.33 -11.46 1.52
C ARG A 81 -3.07 -11.14 0.04
N PRO A 82 -2.12 -11.81 -0.64
CA PRO A 82 -1.73 -11.44 -1.99
C PRO A 82 -2.81 -11.76 -3.04
N VAL A 83 -2.73 -11.09 -4.18
CA VAL A 83 -3.57 -11.37 -5.36
C VAL A 83 -3.01 -12.58 -6.11
N PRO A 84 -3.83 -13.59 -6.44
CA PRO A 84 -3.35 -14.78 -7.11
C PRO A 84 -2.99 -14.49 -8.57
N VAL A 85 -1.82 -14.96 -8.98
CA VAL A 85 -1.34 -14.96 -10.36
C VAL A 85 -1.05 -16.40 -10.77
N SER A 86 -1.70 -16.87 -11.83
CA SER A 86 -1.47 -18.19 -12.42
C SER A 86 -0.51 -18.08 -13.60
N PHE A 87 0.70 -18.63 -13.43
CA PHE A 87 1.73 -18.65 -14.47
C PHE A 87 1.26 -19.39 -15.73
N GLU A 88 0.48 -20.46 -15.57
CA GLU A 88 -0.03 -21.29 -16.67
C GLU A 88 -1.06 -20.58 -17.55
N ASN A 89 -1.74 -19.57 -17.01
CA ASN A 89 -2.75 -18.79 -17.74
C ASN A 89 -2.15 -17.63 -18.55
N LEU A 90 -0.85 -17.34 -18.39
CA LEU A 90 -0.16 -16.29 -19.13
C LEU A 90 0.11 -16.74 -20.56
N ARG A 91 -0.02 -15.82 -21.53
CA ARG A 91 0.22 -16.10 -22.95
C ARG A 91 1.68 -16.49 -23.23
N ASN A 92 2.63 -15.81 -22.59
CA ASN A 92 4.06 -16.12 -22.66
C ASN A 92 4.66 -16.15 -21.24
N PRO A 93 4.47 -17.26 -20.48
CA PRO A 93 4.65 -17.27 -19.03
C PRO A 93 5.99 -16.72 -18.52
N LYS A 94 7.11 -17.13 -19.13
CA LYS A 94 8.45 -16.67 -18.72
C LYS A 94 8.65 -15.16 -18.88
N ARG A 95 8.19 -14.59 -20.00
CA ARG A 95 8.35 -13.16 -20.29
C ARG A 95 7.34 -12.34 -19.51
N ASP A 96 6.09 -12.76 -19.53
CA ASP A 96 4.98 -12.00 -18.97
C ASP A 96 5.09 -11.92 -17.44
N MET A 97 5.60 -12.97 -16.79
CA MET A 97 5.87 -12.96 -15.35
C MET A 97 6.87 -11.88 -14.93
N ILE A 98 7.83 -11.49 -15.77
CA ILE A 98 8.76 -10.40 -15.47
C ILE A 98 8.00 -9.07 -15.33
N PHE A 99 7.08 -8.81 -16.25
CA PHE A 99 6.24 -7.60 -16.20
C PHE A 99 5.25 -7.64 -15.05
N VAL A 100 4.66 -8.80 -14.77
CA VAL A 100 3.79 -8.98 -13.61
C VAL A 100 4.57 -8.70 -12.33
N ALA A 101 5.75 -9.29 -12.14
CA ALA A 101 6.59 -9.08 -10.96
C ALA A 101 7.05 -7.62 -10.81
N ALA A 102 7.33 -6.92 -11.91
CA ALA A 102 7.69 -5.51 -11.90
C ALA A 102 6.49 -4.57 -11.61
N ALA A 103 5.25 -5.02 -11.83
CA ALA A 103 4.05 -4.19 -11.72
C ALA A 103 3.85 -3.62 -10.31
N GLY A 104 4.00 -4.44 -9.27
CA GLY A 104 3.90 -4.00 -7.87
C GLY A 104 4.94 -2.94 -7.50
N PRO A 105 6.25 -3.21 -7.68
CA PRO A 105 7.29 -2.20 -7.46
C PRO A 105 7.10 -0.92 -8.27
N ALA A 106 6.69 -1.01 -9.53
CA ALA A 106 6.39 0.16 -10.36
C ALA A 106 5.21 0.97 -9.79
N ALA A 107 4.15 0.30 -9.30
CA ALA A 107 3.05 0.97 -8.64
C ALA A 107 3.49 1.68 -7.35
N ASN A 108 4.37 1.07 -6.55
CA ASN A 108 4.95 1.72 -5.37
C ASN A 108 5.78 2.95 -5.73
N LEU A 109 6.56 2.89 -6.81
CA LEU A 109 7.31 4.05 -7.28
C LEU A 109 6.39 5.20 -7.69
N LEU A 110 5.29 4.90 -8.40
CA LEU A 110 4.27 5.90 -8.74
C LEU A 110 3.59 6.47 -7.49
N MET A 111 3.34 5.64 -6.48
CA MET A 111 2.80 6.10 -5.19
C MET A 111 3.78 6.98 -4.44
N ALA A 112 5.07 6.64 -4.42
CA ALA A 112 6.09 7.49 -3.79
C ALA A 112 6.17 8.87 -4.45
N ILE A 113 6.03 8.94 -5.78
CA ILE A 113 5.93 10.22 -6.49
C ILE A 113 4.65 10.97 -6.09
N PHE A 114 3.52 10.27 -6.04
CA PHE A 114 2.24 10.83 -5.62
C PHE A 114 2.32 11.43 -4.20
N TRP A 115 2.81 10.67 -3.22
CA TRP A 115 2.97 11.11 -1.84
C TRP A 115 4.01 12.22 -1.70
N GLY A 116 5.10 12.17 -2.46
CA GLY A 116 6.07 13.27 -2.56
C GLY A 116 5.43 14.58 -3.06
N MET A 117 4.49 14.51 -4.01
CA MET A 117 3.71 15.68 -4.43
C MET A 117 2.77 16.17 -3.32
N ILE A 118 2.17 15.28 -2.53
CA ILE A 118 1.34 15.65 -1.37
C ILE A 118 2.19 16.38 -0.31
N VAL A 119 3.40 15.90 -0.01
CA VAL A 119 4.35 16.62 0.85
C VAL A 119 4.66 17.99 0.27
N LYS A 120 4.95 18.08 -1.03
CA LYS A 120 5.25 19.38 -1.65
C LYS A 120 4.06 20.34 -1.55
N LEU A 121 2.84 19.87 -1.81
CA LEU A 121 1.64 20.67 -1.73
C LEU A 121 1.37 21.17 -0.31
N SER A 122 1.59 20.33 0.71
CA SER A 122 1.36 20.74 2.11
C SER A 122 2.27 21.90 2.53
N THR A 123 3.48 22.00 1.99
CA THR A 123 4.39 23.14 2.26
C THR A 123 3.92 24.47 1.69
N PHE A 124 2.99 24.47 0.73
CA PHE A 124 2.45 25.68 0.14
C PHE A 124 1.13 26.14 0.79
N LEU A 125 0.57 25.35 1.71
CA LEU A 125 -0.67 25.73 2.39
C LEU A 125 -0.41 26.85 3.41
N PRO A 126 -1.32 27.84 3.51
CA PRO A 126 -1.19 28.93 4.47
C PRO A 126 -1.32 28.44 5.91
N ASP A 127 -0.77 29.21 6.85
CA ASP A 127 -0.76 28.85 8.28
C ASP A 127 -2.16 28.63 8.87
N THR A 128 -3.18 29.30 8.33
CA THR A 128 -4.59 29.10 8.71
C THR A 128 -5.11 27.70 8.43
N LEU A 129 -4.45 26.94 7.55
CA LEU A 129 -4.78 25.57 7.17
C LEU A 129 -3.80 24.52 7.72
N ARG A 130 -3.00 24.87 8.74
CA ARG A 130 -2.04 23.92 9.36
C ARG A 130 -2.67 22.60 9.79
N TRP A 131 -3.90 22.64 10.31
CA TRP A 131 -4.66 21.46 10.72
C TRP A 131 -4.95 20.48 9.57
N VAL A 132 -4.84 20.92 8.30
CA VAL A 132 -4.86 20.07 7.09
C VAL A 132 -3.45 19.77 6.62
N ALA A 133 -2.58 20.79 6.60
CA ALA A 133 -1.24 20.68 6.05
C ALA A 133 -0.36 19.67 6.82
N GLU A 134 -0.43 19.65 8.14
CA GLU A 134 0.36 18.75 8.98
C GLU A 134 -0.01 17.27 8.75
N PRO A 135 -1.28 16.83 8.85
CA PRO A 135 -1.66 15.47 8.52
C PRO A 135 -1.27 15.04 7.10
N LEU A 136 -1.47 15.92 6.10
CA LEU A 136 -1.07 15.64 4.72
C LEU A 136 0.45 15.45 4.58
N MET A 137 1.23 16.27 5.28
CA MET A 137 2.68 16.14 5.32
C MET A 137 3.08 14.80 5.94
N TYR A 138 2.52 14.44 7.10
CA TYR A 138 2.80 13.15 7.73
C TYR A 138 2.41 11.96 6.84
N MET A 139 1.21 11.98 6.26
CA MET A 139 0.76 10.95 5.32
C MET A 139 1.72 10.82 4.13
N GLY A 140 2.13 11.95 3.53
CA GLY A 140 3.03 11.95 2.39
C GLY A 140 4.48 11.58 2.70
N TRP A 141 4.92 11.67 3.95
CA TRP A 141 6.23 11.15 4.37
C TRP A 141 6.19 9.65 4.68
N ILE A 142 5.03 9.10 5.04
CA ILE A 142 4.85 7.67 5.30
C ILE A 142 4.64 6.88 4.01
N GLY A 143 3.90 7.46 3.06
CA GLY A 143 3.59 6.85 1.76
C GLY A 143 4.68 7.00 0.73
#